data_AF-A0A6P8CMA5-F1
#
_entry.id   AF-A0A6P8CMA5-F1
#
_cell.length_a   1.000
_cell.length_b   1.000
_cell.length_c   1.000
_cell.angle_alpha   90.00
_cell.angle_beta   90.00
_cell.angle_gamma   90.00
#
_symmetry.space_group_name_H-M   'P 1'
#
loop_
_entity.id
_entity.type
_entity.pdbx_description
1 polymer ?
#
loop_
_entity_poly.entity_id
_entity_poly.type
_entity_poly.pdbx_seq_one_letter_code
_entity_poly.pdbx_strand_id
1 'polypeptide(L)'
;MECRDGSLYYAKVQLGSPPRDFYVQIDTGSDVLWVSCRPCNGCPESSGLHIPLNFFDPGSSSTASPVSCSDQRCSLGIQSSDSGCSTQNNMCSYTFQYGDGSGTSGYYVSDLLNFDTIVGNSLTANSTARIVFGCSTTQTGDLTKSDRAVDGIFGFGQQGLSVISQLASEGIAPKAFSHCLRGDGDGGGILVLGEIVEPSIVYTPLVPSQPHYNLNLQSISVNGQTLPIDPSVFATSNGQGTIVDSGTTLAYVTDEVYNPLVNAVTAIVSQAARVVLSKGNQCYIISLSVNEVFPQLSLNFEGGASLLLGPQDYLLQQSSIDGSAVWCMGFQKIQGQGITILGDLVLKNKIFVYDLAGQRIGWANYDCSMSVNVSTAINTGRNEYVNTGDLSRGISIRVASSRELIICCIIASVLCVLITGIFQHL
;
A
#
# COMPACT_ATOMS: atom_id res chain seq x y z
N MET A 1 1.31 -8.45 1.58
CA MET A 1 0.83 -7.33 2.41
C MET A 1 -0.16 -7.85 3.42
N GLU A 2 -0.36 -7.11 4.51
CA GLU A 2 -1.33 -7.37 5.59
C GLU A 2 -2.17 -6.11 5.84
N CYS A 3 -3.40 -6.24 6.33
CA CYS A 3 -4.23 -5.12 6.80
C CYS A 3 -5.08 -5.60 7.98
N ARG A 4 -5.05 -4.88 9.09
CA ARG A 4 -5.86 -5.19 10.29
C ARG A 4 -6.83 -4.04 10.57
N ASP A 5 -8.04 -4.42 10.96
CA ASP A 5 -9.17 -3.51 11.23
C ASP A 5 -9.56 -2.61 10.04
N GLY A 6 -9.25 -3.04 8.81
CA GLY A 6 -9.71 -2.42 7.55
C GLY A 6 -9.22 -0.99 7.31
N SER A 7 -8.10 -0.58 7.93
CA SER A 7 -7.72 0.84 8.01
C SER A 7 -6.29 1.19 7.60
N LEU A 8 -5.39 0.21 7.46
CA LEU A 8 -3.99 0.41 7.11
C LEU A 8 -3.43 -0.82 6.38
N TYR A 9 -2.93 -0.66 5.16
CA TYR A 9 -2.15 -1.70 4.48
C TYR A 9 -0.66 -1.53 4.79
N TYR A 10 -0.03 -2.61 5.23
CA TYR A 10 1.40 -2.66 5.50
C TYR A 10 2.03 -3.92 4.91
N ALA A 11 3.34 -3.86 4.70
CA ALA A 11 4.15 -4.99 4.26
C ALA A 11 5.32 -5.20 5.20
N LYS A 12 5.90 -6.39 5.12
CA LYS A 12 7.15 -6.70 5.81
C LYS A 12 8.30 -6.54 4.84
N VAL A 13 9.26 -5.68 5.19
CA VAL A 13 10.52 -5.50 4.47
C VAL A 13 11.66 -6.03 5.31
N GLN A 14 12.71 -6.51 4.64
CA GLN A 14 13.90 -7.04 5.31
C GLN A 14 15.09 -6.16 5.01
N LEU A 15 15.69 -5.58 6.05
CA LEU A 15 16.81 -4.64 5.93
C LEU A 15 18.04 -5.12 6.69
N GLY A 16 19.21 -4.87 6.12
CA GLY A 16 20.51 -5.07 6.75
C GLY A 16 21.12 -6.47 6.60
N SER A 17 22.30 -6.63 7.18
CA SER A 17 23.06 -7.89 7.20
C SER A 17 23.59 -8.18 8.61
N PRO A 18 23.02 -9.15 9.35
CA PRO A 18 21.96 -10.07 8.91
C PRO A 18 20.60 -9.36 8.69
N PRO A 19 19.73 -9.89 7.80
CA PRO A 19 18.42 -9.28 7.51
C PRO A 19 17.53 -9.24 8.75
N ARG A 20 16.83 -8.11 8.95
CA ARG A 20 15.84 -7.93 10.01
C ARG A 20 14.51 -7.46 9.42
N ASP A 21 13.43 -8.02 9.95
CA ASP A 21 12.06 -7.71 9.56
C ASP A 21 11.62 -6.34 10.09
N PHE A 22 10.99 -5.54 9.24
CA PHE A 22 10.34 -4.28 9.57
C PHE A 22 8.95 -4.23 8.92
N TYR A 23 7.91 -3.92 9.68
CA TYR A 23 6.57 -3.70 9.16
C TYR A 23 6.40 -2.24 8.74
N VAL A 24 6.06 -1.99 7.49
CA VAL A 24 5.98 -0.63 6.93
C VAL A 24 4.66 -0.41 6.22
N GLN A 25 4.03 0.74 6.46
CA GLN A 25 2.82 1.14 5.73
C GLN A 25 3.15 1.34 4.25
N ILE A 26 2.25 0.92 3.36
CA ILE A 26 2.39 1.12 1.92
C ILE A 26 1.75 2.45 1.54
N ASP A 27 2.56 3.40 1.06
CA ASP A 27 2.13 4.77 0.84
C ASP A 27 2.53 5.25 -0.57
N THR A 28 1.56 5.40 -1.47
CA THR A 28 1.80 5.99 -2.79
C THR A 28 1.73 7.53 -2.79
N GLY A 29 1.41 8.14 -1.65
CA GLY A 29 1.39 9.58 -1.43
C GLY A 29 2.73 10.18 -1.00
N SER A 30 3.73 9.37 -0.64
CA SER A 30 5.09 9.83 -0.30
C SER A 30 6.18 9.06 -1.05
N ASP A 31 7.38 9.65 -1.15
CA ASP A 31 8.46 9.10 -1.98
C ASP A 31 9.34 8.07 -1.27
N VAL A 32 9.58 8.23 0.03
CA VAL A 32 10.73 7.63 0.70
C VAL A 32 10.34 6.46 1.60
N LEU A 33 11.05 5.34 1.49
CA LEU A 33 11.08 4.32 2.54
C LEU A 33 11.84 4.88 3.75
N TRP A 34 11.23 4.84 4.92
CA TRP A 34 11.92 5.07 6.18
C TRP A 34 11.45 4.10 7.27
N VAL A 35 12.33 3.82 8.22
CA VAL A 35 12.05 3.01 9.42
C VAL A 35 12.54 3.74 10.66
N SER A 36 11.91 3.44 11.79
CA SER A 36 12.28 3.97 13.11
C SER A 36 13.67 3.46 13.50
N CYS A 37 14.51 4.36 14.00
CA CYS A 37 15.89 4.06 14.38
C CYS A 37 16.17 4.36 15.85
N ARG A 38 17.21 3.75 16.42
CA ARG A 38 17.69 4.14 17.76
C ARG A 38 18.80 5.19 17.70
N PRO A 39 18.80 6.19 18.61
CA PRO A 39 17.69 6.59 19.48
C PRO A 39 16.56 7.26 18.67
N CYS A 40 15.31 7.16 19.13
CA CYS A 40 14.18 7.91 18.57
C CYS A 40 13.39 8.66 19.64
N ASN A 41 13.04 9.91 19.35
CA ASN A 41 12.12 10.73 20.12
C ASN A 41 10.70 10.67 19.55
N GLY A 42 9.71 10.31 20.38
CA GLY A 42 8.31 10.26 19.96
C GLY A 42 7.90 9.03 19.13
N CYS A 43 8.83 8.10 18.84
CA CYS A 43 8.46 6.83 18.20
C CYS A 43 7.65 5.94 19.16
N PRO A 44 6.58 5.28 18.68
CA PRO A 44 5.83 4.32 19.47
C PRO A 44 6.67 3.07 19.79
N GLU A 45 6.52 2.53 20.99
CA GLU A 45 7.19 1.28 21.42
C GLU A 45 6.26 0.06 21.41
N SER A 46 4.97 0.27 21.16
CA SER A 46 3.98 -0.80 21.01
C SER A 46 2.98 -0.47 19.90
N SER A 47 2.37 -1.53 19.34
CA SER A 47 1.38 -1.45 18.27
C SER A 47 0.07 -2.13 18.66
N GLY A 48 -1.04 -1.42 18.46
CA GLY A 48 -2.40 -1.92 18.57
C GLY A 48 -2.77 -2.93 17.49
N LEU A 49 -1.95 -3.05 16.44
CA LEU A 49 -2.10 -4.07 15.40
C LEU A 49 -1.59 -5.46 15.83
N HIS A 50 -1.07 -5.58 17.07
CA HIS A 50 -0.50 -6.80 17.63
C HIS A 50 0.71 -7.35 16.85
N ILE A 51 1.50 -6.45 16.26
CA ILE A 51 2.79 -6.75 15.65
C ILE A 51 3.94 -6.27 16.55
N PRO A 52 5.10 -6.95 16.56
CA PRO A 52 6.27 -6.45 17.27
C PRO A 52 6.86 -5.25 16.53
N LEU A 53 7.13 -4.16 17.25
CA LEU A 53 7.83 -3.01 16.69
C LEU A 53 9.35 -3.18 16.81
N ASN A 54 10.04 -2.89 15.72
CA ASN A 54 11.49 -2.95 15.57
C ASN A 54 12.07 -1.57 15.31
N PHE A 55 13.29 -1.38 15.81
CA PHE A 55 14.08 -0.19 15.50
C PHE A 55 15.33 -0.63 14.77
N PHE A 56 15.60 0.01 13.64
CA PHE A 56 16.82 -0.20 12.89
C PHE A 56 17.99 0.41 13.65
N ASP A 57 19.08 -0.34 13.75
CA ASP A 57 20.34 0.11 14.33
C ASP A 57 21.43 -0.07 13.27
N PRO A 58 21.91 1.01 12.63
CA PRO A 58 22.97 0.93 11.64
C PRO A 58 24.24 0.23 12.17
N GLY A 59 24.53 0.35 13.47
CA GLY A 59 25.70 -0.32 14.08
C GLY A 59 25.56 -1.84 14.18
N SER A 60 24.34 -2.37 14.06
CA SER A 60 24.05 -3.80 14.11
C SER A 60 24.11 -4.50 12.75
N SER A 61 24.22 -3.73 11.65
CA SER A 61 24.29 -4.25 10.29
C SER A 61 25.69 -4.08 9.70
N SER A 62 26.27 -5.18 9.24
CA SER A 62 27.61 -5.20 8.63
C SER A 62 27.69 -4.49 7.27
N THR A 63 26.54 -4.19 6.65
CA THR A 63 26.43 -3.59 5.31
C THR A 63 25.88 -2.16 5.33
N ALA A 64 25.53 -1.65 6.52
CA ALA A 64 25.06 -0.28 6.71
C ALA A 64 26.19 0.73 6.51
N SER A 65 25.87 1.82 5.84
CA SER A 65 26.76 2.97 5.67
C SER A 65 25.97 4.28 5.71
N PRO A 66 26.46 5.32 6.40
CA PRO A 66 25.80 6.62 6.41
C PRO A 66 25.84 7.27 5.02
N VAL A 67 24.78 7.97 4.64
CA VAL A 67 24.71 8.70 3.36
C VAL A 67 25.19 10.13 3.56
N SER A 68 26.25 10.49 2.84
CA SER A 68 26.82 11.84 2.86
C SER A 68 26.06 12.80 1.93
N CYS A 69 26.21 14.11 2.11
CA CYS A 69 25.59 15.09 1.20
C CYS A 69 26.12 15.03 -0.23
N SER A 70 27.34 14.53 -0.44
CA SER A 70 27.91 14.33 -1.78
C SER A 70 27.36 13.10 -2.51
N ASP A 71 26.54 12.27 -1.87
CA ASP A 71 25.85 11.17 -2.54
C ASP A 71 24.88 11.74 -3.59
N GLN A 72 24.92 11.18 -4.80
CA GLN A 72 24.09 11.62 -5.91
C GLN A 72 22.59 11.53 -5.58
N ARG A 73 22.16 10.51 -4.82
CA ARG A 73 20.76 10.34 -4.40
C ARG A 73 20.33 11.44 -3.43
N CYS A 74 21.22 11.86 -2.54
CA CYS A 74 20.98 13.02 -1.67
C CYS A 74 20.77 14.29 -2.49
N SER A 75 21.62 14.50 -3.50
CA SER A 75 21.52 15.66 -4.39
C SER A 75 20.21 15.67 -5.19
N LEU A 76 19.73 14.50 -5.63
CA LEU A 76 18.41 14.36 -6.26
C LEU A 76 17.28 14.66 -5.26
N GLY A 77 17.37 14.13 -4.04
CA GLY A 77 16.40 14.40 -2.97
C GLY A 77 16.30 15.87 -2.60
N ILE A 78 17.40 16.64 -2.67
CA ILE A 78 17.35 18.09 -2.43
C ILE A 78 16.51 18.81 -3.50
N GLN A 79 16.51 18.33 -4.74
CA GLN A 79 15.72 18.92 -5.83
C GLN A 79 14.21 18.64 -5.66
N SER A 80 13.85 17.48 -5.13
CA SER A 80 12.47 17.09 -4.84
C SER A 80 11.99 17.50 -3.44
N SER A 81 12.84 18.14 -2.63
CA SER A 81 12.57 18.43 -1.21
C SER A 81 12.45 17.20 -0.31
N ASP A 82 12.90 16.04 -0.77
CA ASP A 82 12.99 14.80 0.00
C ASP A 82 14.24 14.74 0.90
N SER A 83 15.20 15.63 0.69
CA SER A 83 16.45 15.66 1.44
C SER A 83 16.91 17.06 1.77
N GLY A 84 17.65 17.17 2.86
CA GLY A 84 18.47 18.30 3.23
C GLY A 84 19.89 17.84 3.52
N CYS A 85 20.84 18.76 3.42
CA CYS A 85 22.22 18.51 3.83
C CYS A 85 22.54 19.26 5.13
N SER A 86 22.98 18.53 6.15
CA SER A 86 23.54 19.13 7.35
C SER A 86 24.99 19.53 7.09
N THR A 87 25.26 20.84 7.11
CA THR A 87 26.61 21.39 6.91
C THR A 87 27.57 21.09 8.07
N GLN A 88 27.05 20.69 9.23
CA GLN A 88 27.86 20.43 10.43
C GLN A 88 28.55 19.06 10.41
N ASN A 89 27.92 18.05 9.82
CA ASN A 89 28.41 16.66 9.82
C ASN A 89 28.38 15.98 8.44
N ASN A 90 28.12 16.75 7.37
CA ASN A 90 28.05 16.26 5.99
C ASN A 90 27.08 15.08 5.80
N MET A 91 26.00 15.06 6.58
CA MET A 91 25.03 13.98 6.61
C MET A 91 23.79 14.36 5.81
N CYS A 92 23.34 13.45 4.94
CA CYS A 92 22.07 13.61 4.25
C CYS A 92 20.91 13.32 5.20
N SER A 93 20.03 14.30 5.38
CA SER A 93 18.91 14.27 6.32
C SER A 93 17.57 14.47 5.64
N TYR A 94 16.48 14.16 6.31
CA TYR A 94 15.13 14.47 5.84
C TYR A 94 14.23 14.92 6.98
N THR A 95 13.20 15.67 6.61
CA THR A 95 12.09 16.05 7.48
C THR A 95 10.84 16.03 6.62
N PHE A 96 9.87 15.20 6.98
CA PHE A 96 8.59 15.09 6.28
C PHE A 96 7.44 15.52 7.18
N GLN A 97 6.43 16.10 6.55
CA GLN A 97 5.13 16.36 7.14
C GLN A 97 4.04 15.78 6.23
N TYR A 98 3.17 14.96 6.80
CA TYR A 98 2.08 14.29 6.07
C TYR A 98 0.81 15.13 6.08
N GLY A 99 -0.15 14.77 5.23
CA GLY A 99 -1.42 15.48 5.07
C GLY A 99 -2.29 15.48 6.34
N ASP A 100 -2.09 14.52 7.24
CA ASP A 100 -2.75 14.46 8.56
C ASP A 100 -2.09 15.37 9.62
N GLY A 101 -0.99 16.06 9.25
CA GLY A 101 -0.23 16.95 10.10
C GLY A 101 0.86 16.26 10.93
N SER A 102 0.95 14.93 10.89
CA SER A 102 2.04 14.17 11.51
C SER A 102 3.36 14.38 10.77
N GLY A 103 4.49 14.03 11.40
CA GLY A 103 5.79 14.23 10.79
C GLY A 103 6.88 13.31 11.31
N THR A 104 7.94 13.18 10.52
CA THR A 104 9.13 12.38 10.84
C THR A 104 10.37 13.13 10.41
N SER A 105 11.46 12.98 11.16
CA SER A 105 12.77 13.47 10.74
C SER A 105 13.90 12.54 11.15
N GLY A 106 14.98 12.59 10.38
CA GLY A 106 16.11 11.70 10.56
C GLY A 106 17.18 11.87 9.49
N TYR A 107 17.90 10.79 9.24
CA TYR A 107 19.00 10.78 8.28
C TYR A 107 18.96 9.56 7.38
N TYR A 108 19.62 9.66 6.23
CA TYR A 108 19.67 8.58 5.27
C TYR A 108 20.79 7.60 5.57
N VAL A 109 20.46 6.31 5.46
CA VAL A 109 21.39 5.19 5.56
C VAL A 109 21.30 4.39 4.27
N SER A 110 22.44 3.91 3.79
CA SER A 110 22.48 2.90 2.73
C SER A 110 22.72 1.52 3.33
N ASP A 111 21.85 0.57 3.01
CA ASP A 111 21.98 -0.83 3.42
C ASP A 111 21.29 -1.76 2.41
N LEU A 112 21.34 -3.07 2.66
CA LEU A 112 20.68 -4.08 1.83
C LEU A 112 19.19 -4.16 2.15
N LEU A 113 18.37 -4.16 1.09
CA LEU A 113 17.00 -4.63 1.08
C LEU A 113 16.98 -6.06 0.56
N ASN A 114 16.33 -6.96 1.29
CA ASN A 114 16.11 -8.34 0.88
C ASN A 114 14.69 -8.51 0.31
N PHE A 115 14.60 -9.22 -0.81
CA PHE A 115 13.34 -9.51 -1.50
C PHE A 115 13.47 -10.76 -2.37
N ASP A 116 12.35 -11.36 -2.72
CA ASP A 116 12.30 -12.43 -3.70
C ASP A 116 12.15 -11.84 -5.11
N THR A 117 12.85 -12.41 -6.09
CA THR A 117 12.78 -11.97 -7.49
C THR A 117 12.18 -13.04 -8.38
N ILE A 118 11.46 -12.63 -9.41
CA ILE A 118 10.95 -13.51 -10.47
C ILE A 118 11.77 -13.23 -11.72
N VAL A 119 12.56 -14.20 -12.17
CA VAL A 119 13.40 -14.10 -13.37
C VAL A 119 13.07 -15.27 -14.31
N GLY A 120 12.66 -14.97 -15.54
CA GLY A 120 12.07 -15.99 -16.42
C GLY A 120 10.91 -16.66 -15.71
N ASN A 121 10.84 -17.99 -15.69
CA ASN A 121 9.79 -18.76 -14.97
C ASN A 121 10.19 -19.22 -13.55
N SER A 122 11.21 -18.60 -12.94
CA SER A 122 11.75 -19.06 -11.65
C SER A 122 11.74 -17.95 -10.59
N LEU A 123 11.38 -18.33 -9.36
CA LEU A 123 11.54 -17.49 -8.18
C LEU A 123 12.95 -17.67 -7.61
N THR A 124 13.73 -16.59 -7.56
CA THR A 124 15.00 -16.54 -6.85
C THR A 124 14.77 -15.89 -5.50
N ALA A 125 14.67 -16.72 -4.46
CA ALA A 125 14.48 -16.25 -3.09
C ALA A 125 15.75 -15.59 -2.53
N ASN A 126 15.58 -14.68 -1.57
CA ASN A 126 16.69 -14.02 -0.85
C ASN A 126 17.62 -13.20 -1.76
N SER A 127 17.08 -12.58 -2.81
CA SER A 127 17.82 -11.57 -3.56
C SER A 127 18.04 -10.33 -2.70
N THR A 128 19.09 -9.57 -2.98
CA THR A 128 19.38 -8.33 -2.26
C THR A 128 19.72 -7.20 -3.22
N ALA A 129 19.38 -5.98 -2.82
CA ALA A 129 19.80 -4.76 -3.49
C ALA A 129 20.24 -3.74 -2.45
N ARG A 130 21.24 -2.92 -2.78
CA ARG A 130 21.64 -1.81 -1.91
C ARG A 130 20.71 -0.63 -2.19
N ILE A 131 20.03 -0.15 -1.16
CA ILE A 131 19.14 1.01 -1.25
C ILE A 131 19.55 2.07 -0.23
N VAL A 132 19.07 3.29 -0.44
CA VAL A 132 19.06 4.38 0.53
C VAL A 132 17.65 4.52 1.10
N PHE A 133 17.53 4.53 2.43
CA PHE A 133 16.27 4.71 3.13
C PHE A 133 16.46 5.59 4.37
N GLY A 134 15.36 6.17 4.86
CA GLY A 134 15.34 7.03 6.02
C GLY A 134 15.46 6.26 7.33
N CYS A 135 16.34 6.74 8.19
CA CYS A 135 16.51 6.29 9.56
C CYS A 135 15.86 7.35 10.47
N SER A 136 14.59 7.14 10.82
CA SER A 136 13.77 8.08 11.56
C SER A 136 14.19 8.14 13.03
N THR A 137 14.57 9.33 13.49
CA THR A 137 14.98 9.58 14.89
C THR A 137 14.00 10.47 15.64
N THR A 138 13.01 11.05 14.95
CA THR A 138 11.93 11.80 15.57
C THR A 138 10.63 11.53 14.83
N GLN A 139 9.55 11.34 15.59
CA GLN A 139 8.18 11.31 15.07
C GLN A 139 7.29 12.27 15.87
N THR A 140 6.29 12.85 15.23
CA THR A 140 5.34 13.79 15.82
C THR A 140 3.91 13.53 15.32
N GLY A 141 2.92 14.04 16.05
CA GLY A 141 1.51 13.93 15.66
C GLY A 141 1.02 12.48 15.70
N ASP A 142 0.24 12.09 14.70
CA ASP A 142 -0.43 10.77 14.69
C ASP A 142 0.54 9.60 14.57
N LEU A 143 1.75 9.80 14.04
CA LEU A 143 2.81 8.79 14.03
C LEU A 143 3.26 8.37 15.43
N THR A 144 3.09 9.21 16.46
CA THR A 144 3.48 8.85 17.83
C THR A 144 2.47 7.93 18.51
N LYS A 145 1.30 7.70 17.90
CA LYS A 145 0.21 6.93 18.49
C LYS A 145 0.46 5.43 18.30
N SER A 146 0.17 4.67 19.35
CA SER A 146 0.35 3.21 19.35
C SER A 146 -0.81 2.44 18.72
N ASP A 147 -1.97 3.05 18.45
CA ASP A 147 -3.16 2.34 17.99
C ASP A 147 -2.96 1.59 16.66
N ARG A 148 -2.19 2.20 15.74
CA ARG A 148 -1.89 1.63 14.42
C ARG A 148 -0.41 1.67 14.05
N ALA A 149 0.45 1.74 15.06
CA ALA A 149 1.88 1.89 14.85
C ALA A 149 2.48 0.74 14.02
N VAL A 150 3.38 1.10 13.11
CA VAL A 150 4.24 0.22 12.32
C VAL A 150 5.68 0.73 12.44
N ASP A 151 6.66 -0.03 11.94
CA ASP A 151 8.08 0.32 12.06
C ASP A 151 8.47 1.53 11.19
N GLY A 152 7.68 1.83 10.15
CA GLY A 152 7.81 3.04 9.36
C GLY A 152 6.88 3.08 8.14
N ILE A 153 7.23 3.87 7.14
CA ILE A 153 6.45 4.01 5.90
C ILE A 153 7.33 3.67 4.70
N PHE A 154 6.78 2.88 3.78
CA PHE A 154 7.35 2.60 2.49
C PHE A 154 6.67 3.49 1.45
N GLY A 155 7.31 4.64 1.17
CA GLY A 155 6.91 5.54 0.10
C GLY A 155 7.15 4.95 -1.30
N PHE A 156 6.15 5.08 -2.17
CA PHE A 156 6.14 4.64 -3.56
C PHE A 156 6.02 5.79 -4.56
N GLY A 157 6.28 7.02 -4.15
CA GLY A 157 6.24 8.20 -5.01
C GLY A 157 7.25 8.19 -6.17
N GLN A 158 7.19 9.23 -7.00
CA GLN A 158 7.86 9.27 -8.30
C GLN A 158 9.31 9.78 -8.23
N GLN A 159 9.75 10.26 -7.07
CA GLN A 159 11.05 10.92 -6.94
C GLN A 159 12.22 9.93 -6.80
N GLY A 160 13.43 10.46 -7.00
CA GLY A 160 14.65 9.65 -7.13
C GLY A 160 15.05 8.84 -5.89
N LEU A 161 14.55 9.21 -4.70
CA LEU A 161 14.78 8.46 -3.46
C LEU A 161 13.78 7.33 -3.20
N SER A 162 12.72 7.21 -4.01
CA SER A 162 11.85 6.04 -3.95
C SER A 162 12.62 4.77 -4.25
N VAL A 163 12.31 3.68 -3.55
CA VAL A 163 12.98 2.39 -3.75
C VAL A 163 12.78 1.92 -5.20
N ILE A 164 11.61 2.15 -5.80
CA ILE A 164 11.34 1.82 -7.20
C ILE A 164 12.30 2.55 -8.14
N SER A 165 12.53 3.85 -7.93
CA SER A 165 13.48 4.60 -8.76
C SER A 165 14.91 4.12 -8.58
N GLN A 166 15.30 3.79 -7.35
CA GLN A 166 16.63 3.24 -7.05
C GLN A 166 16.85 1.89 -7.74
N LEU A 167 15.94 0.94 -7.56
CA LEU A 167 16.03 -0.40 -8.18
C LEU A 167 16.01 -0.33 -9.71
N ALA A 168 15.19 0.56 -10.28
CA ALA A 168 15.12 0.77 -11.73
C ALA A 168 16.41 1.37 -12.29
N SER A 169 17.03 2.32 -11.58
CA SER A 169 18.30 2.93 -12.01
C SER A 169 19.47 1.93 -12.03
N GLU A 170 19.40 0.89 -11.20
CA GLU A 170 20.38 -0.20 -11.16
C GLU A 170 20.02 -1.38 -12.09
N GLY A 171 18.88 -1.30 -12.80
CA GLY A 171 18.41 -2.36 -13.69
C GLY A 171 17.93 -3.62 -12.97
N ILE A 172 17.62 -3.52 -11.67
CA ILE A 172 17.19 -4.64 -10.82
C ILE A 172 15.68 -4.90 -10.98
N ALA A 173 14.89 -3.84 -11.17
CA ALA A 173 13.45 -3.89 -11.40
C ALA A 173 13.07 -2.96 -12.56
N PRO A 174 11.94 -3.19 -13.25
CA PRO A 174 11.41 -2.18 -14.17
C PRO A 174 11.02 -0.90 -13.40
N LYS A 175 10.95 0.23 -14.10
CA LYS A 175 10.49 1.50 -13.53
C LYS A 175 8.95 1.52 -13.40
N ALA A 176 8.42 0.55 -12.67
CA ALA A 176 7.01 0.35 -12.43
C ALA A 176 6.81 -0.48 -11.16
N PHE A 177 5.63 -0.34 -10.56
CA PHE A 177 5.19 -1.22 -9.48
C PHE A 177 3.68 -1.40 -9.55
N SER A 178 3.17 -2.43 -8.87
CA SER A 178 1.75 -2.75 -8.86
C SER A 178 1.31 -3.25 -7.49
N HIS A 179 0.05 -3.00 -7.15
CA HIS A 179 -0.56 -3.59 -5.96
C HIS A 179 -1.98 -4.08 -6.23
N CYS A 180 -2.45 -4.97 -5.36
CA CYS A 180 -3.84 -5.39 -5.26
C CYS A 180 -4.18 -5.50 -3.77
N LEU A 181 -4.92 -4.52 -3.27
CA LEU A 181 -5.30 -4.44 -1.86
C LEU A 181 -6.57 -5.26 -1.61
N ARG A 182 -6.50 -6.24 -0.70
CA ARG A 182 -7.64 -7.10 -0.39
C ARG A 182 -8.60 -6.39 0.58
N GLY A 183 -9.84 -6.21 0.15
CA GLY A 183 -10.84 -5.40 0.85
C GLY A 183 -11.76 -6.12 1.84
N ASP A 184 -11.62 -7.44 2.03
CA ASP A 184 -12.44 -8.27 2.91
C ASP A 184 -11.70 -8.83 4.13
N GLY A 185 -12.46 -9.23 5.16
CA GLY A 185 -12.06 -10.07 6.30
C GLY A 185 -10.75 -9.67 7.01
N ASP A 186 -9.66 -10.32 6.61
CA ASP A 186 -8.33 -10.23 7.23
C ASP A 186 -7.37 -9.27 6.50
N GLY A 187 -7.85 -8.51 5.52
CA GLY A 187 -7.07 -7.51 4.78
C GLY A 187 -5.88 -8.11 4.01
N GLY A 188 -4.85 -7.32 3.73
CA GLY A 188 -3.63 -7.77 3.05
C GLY A 188 -3.67 -7.59 1.54
N GLY A 189 -2.95 -8.43 0.80
CA GLY A 189 -2.90 -8.35 -0.65
C GLY A 189 -1.52 -8.53 -1.25
N ILE A 190 -1.40 -8.18 -2.53
CA ILE A 190 -0.23 -8.44 -3.36
C ILE A 190 0.48 -7.13 -3.71
N LEU A 191 1.79 -7.06 -3.48
CA LEU A 191 2.65 -5.95 -3.89
C LEU A 191 3.74 -6.52 -4.79
N VAL A 192 3.93 -5.90 -5.95
CA VAL A 192 4.92 -6.30 -6.95
C VAL A 192 5.79 -5.08 -7.27
N LEU A 193 7.11 -5.20 -7.08
CA LEU A 193 8.08 -4.23 -7.59
C LEU A 193 8.27 -4.47 -9.09
N GLY A 194 7.20 -4.23 -9.84
CA GLY A 194 7.06 -4.47 -11.27
C GLY A 194 5.60 -4.45 -11.73
N GLU A 195 5.34 -4.96 -12.93
CA GLU A 195 4.02 -4.86 -13.56
C GLU A 195 3.21 -6.14 -13.42
N ILE A 196 2.02 -6.03 -12.82
CA ILE A 196 0.98 -7.07 -12.93
C ILE A 196 0.35 -6.97 -14.31
N VAL A 197 0.22 -8.12 -14.98
CA VAL A 197 -0.41 -8.23 -16.30
C VAL A 197 -1.79 -8.86 -16.15
N GLU A 198 -2.82 -8.10 -16.49
CA GLU A 198 -4.21 -8.53 -16.51
C GLU A 198 -4.89 -7.95 -17.76
N PRO A 199 -5.46 -8.78 -18.67
CA PRO A 199 -6.03 -8.32 -19.93
C PRO A 199 -7.09 -7.22 -19.82
N SER A 200 -7.80 -7.16 -18.71
CA SER A 200 -8.87 -6.18 -18.47
C SER A 200 -8.40 -4.82 -17.94
N ILE A 201 -7.08 -4.61 -17.78
CA ILE A 201 -6.54 -3.33 -17.31
C ILE A 201 -6.83 -2.21 -18.32
N VAL A 202 -7.41 -1.13 -17.83
CA VAL A 202 -7.54 0.15 -18.56
C VAL A 202 -6.51 1.15 -18.02
N TYR A 203 -5.97 2.00 -18.89
CA TYR A 203 -4.93 2.97 -18.53
C TYR A 203 -5.36 4.41 -18.80
N THR A 204 -4.90 5.32 -17.94
CA THR A 204 -4.96 6.77 -18.11
C THR A 204 -3.55 7.37 -17.98
N PRO A 205 -3.21 8.44 -18.70
CA PRO A 205 -1.94 9.13 -18.51
C PRO A 205 -1.82 9.72 -17.10
N LEU A 206 -0.60 9.72 -16.58
CA LEU A 206 -0.21 10.53 -15.42
C LEU A 206 -0.06 11.98 -15.83
N VAL A 207 -0.40 12.89 -14.93
CA VAL A 207 -0.10 14.31 -15.12
C VAL A 207 1.38 14.55 -14.78
N PRO A 208 2.21 15.02 -15.75
CA PRO A 208 3.63 15.19 -15.52
C PRO A 208 3.92 16.34 -14.55
N SER A 209 5.10 16.28 -13.92
CA SER A 209 5.61 17.32 -13.01
C SER A 209 4.71 17.62 -11.81
N GLN A 210 3.93 16.63 -11.36
CA GLN A 210 3.15 16.71 -10.14
C GLN A 210 3.87 16.02 -8.97
N PRO A 211 3.63 16.45 -7.72
CA PRO A 211 4.26 15.86 -6.55
C PRO A 211 3.77 14.44 -6.25
N HIS A 212 2.54 14.10 -6.62
CA HIS A 212 1.93 12.79 -6.38
C HIS A 212 1.50 12.13 -7.69
N TYR A 213 0.87 10.96 -7.59
CA TYR A 213 0.20 10.29 -8.69
C TYR A 213 -1.09 11.01 -9.08
N ASN A 214 -0.93 12.12 -9.79
CA ASN A 214 -2.03 12.95 -10.26
C ASN A 214 -2.59 12.44 -11.60
N LEU A 215 -3.93 12.40 -11.68
CA LEU A 215 -4.71 11.98 -12.84
C LEU A 215 -5.69 13.08 -13.25
N ASN A 216 -5.94 13.19 -14.55
CA ASN A 216 -6.96 14.08 -15.10
C ASN A 216 -8.34 13.43 -15.04
N LEU A 217 -9.06 13.66 -13.94
CA LEU A 217 -10.49 13.34 -13.83
C LEU A 217 -11.29 14.32 -14.71
N GLN A 218 -12.25 13.83 -15.47
CA GLN A 218 -13.08 14.64 -16.38
C GLN A 218 -14.52 14.73 -15.92
N SER A 219 -15.05 13.66 -15.32
CA SER A 219 -16.41 13.66 -14.80
C SER A 219 -16.64 12.53 -13.80
N ILE A 220 -17.72 12.67 -13.03
CA ILE A 220 -18.26 11.63 -12.17
C ILE A 220 -19.67 11.32 -12.63
N SER A 221 -20.02 10.04 -12.74
CA SER A 221 -21.39 9.62 -13.07
C SER A 221 -21.97 8.71 -12.01
N VAL A 222 -23.26 8.87 -11.74
CA VAL A 222 -24.05 8.05 -10.80
C VAL A 222 -25.11 7.32 -11.60
N ASN A 223 -25.12 5.98 -11.54
CA ASN A 223 -26.05 5.14 -12.30
C ASN A 223 -26.07 5.47 -13.81
N GLY A 224 -24.87 5.67 -14.39
CA GLY A 224 -24.70 6.01 -15.80
C GLY A 224 -25.04 7.46 -16.19
N GLN A 225 -25.48 8.30 -15.25
CA GLN A 225 -25.77 9.72 -15.50
C GLN A 225 -24.64 10.60 -14.98
N THR A 226 -24.03 11.39 -15.88
CA THR A 226 -22.96 12.33 -15.52
C THR A 226 -23.51 13.45 -14.65
N LEU A 227 -22.81 13.72 -13.54
CA LEU A 227 -23.17 14.79 -12.62
C LEU A 227 -22.87 16.16 -13.25
N PRO A 228 -23.74 17.18 -13.02
CA PRO A 228 -23.54 18.52 -13.54
C PRO A 228 -22.52 19.30 -12.69
N ILE A 229 -21.26 18.87 -12.73
CA ILE A 229 -20.12 19.52 -12.06
C ILE A 229 -19.32 20.28 -13.11
N ASP A 230 -18.91 21.52 -12.80
CA ASP A 230 -18.06 22.30 -13.70
C ASP A 230 -16.72 21.56 -13.95
N PRO A 231 -16.34 21.26 -15.20
CA PRO A 231 -15.08 20.58 -15.50
C PRO A 231 -13.84 21.26 -14.88
N SER A 232 -13.87 22.58 -14.63
CA SER A 232 -12.76 23.28 -14.00
C SER A 232 -12.47 22.79 -12.57
N VAL A 233 -13.45 22.19 -11.89
CA VAL A 233 -13.29 21.62 -10.54
C VAL A 233 -12.32 20.44 -10.56
N PHE A 234 -12.23 19.71 -11.68
CA PHE A 234 -11.34 18.56 -11.83
C PHE A 234 -9.99 18.91 -12.46
N ALA A 235 -9.79 20.16 -12.87
CA ALA A 235 -8.59 20.57 -13.57
C ALA A 235 -7.34 20.37 -12.70
N THR A 236 -6.34 19.68 -13.24
CA THR A 236 -5.05 19.51 -12.55
C THR A 236 -4.21 20.77 -12.72
N SER A 237 -3.74 21.32 -11.60
CA SER A 237 -2.81 22.45 -11.55
C SER A 237 -1.87 22.27 -10.34
N ASN A 238 -0.97 23.21 -10.08
CA ASN A 238 -0.03 23.11 -8.94
C ASN A 238 -0.80 23.02 -7.61
N GLY A 239 -0.92 21.81 -7.07
CA GLY A 239 -1.64 21.52 -5.83
C GLY A 239 -3.14 21.28 -6.01
N GLN A 240 -3.63 21.02 -7.22
CA GLN A 240 -5.03 20.66 -7.51
C GLN A 240 -5.09 19.42 -8.40
N GLY A 241 -6.24 18.74 -8.42
CA GLY A 241 -6.47 17.56 -9.26
C GLY A 241 -6.72 16.30 -8.45
N THR A 242 -6.71 15.15 -9.12
CA THR A 242 -7.04 13.85 -8.50
C THR A 242 -5.79 13.04 -8.23
N ILE A 243 -5.55 12.69 -6.97
CA ILE A 243 -4.39 11.92 -6.48
C ILE A 243 -4.81 10.48 -6.18
N VAL A 244 -3.98 9.51 -6.56
CA VAL A 244 -4.12 8.11 -6.15
C VAL A 244 -3.18 7.83 -4.97
N ASP A 245 -3.73 7.48 -3.82
CA ASP A 245 -2.97 7.42 -2.57
C ASP A 245 -3.34 6.23 -1.66
N SER A 246 -2.52 5.18 -1.62
CA SER A 246 -2.69 4.07 -0.67
C SER A 246 -2.32 4.40 0.78
N GLY A 247 -1.69 5.57 1.01
CA GLY A 247 -1.42 6.08 2.35
C GLY A 247 -2.66 6.63 3.05
N THR A 248 -3.75 6.82 2.30
CA THR A 248 -5.01 7.41 2.77
C THR A 248 -6.14 6.37 2.80
N THR A 249 -6.85 6.26 3.92
CA THR A 249 -7.94 5.26 4.06
C THR A 249 -9.20 5.59 3.23
N LEU A 250 -9.65 6.85 3.27
CA LEU A 250 -10.92 7.30 2.68
C LEU A 250 -10.71 8.01 1.34
N ALA A 251 -11.81 8.33 0.65
CA ALA A 251 -11.74 9.26 -0.46
C ALA A 251 -12.01 10.69 0.05
N TYR A 252 -11.27 11.68 -0.45
CA TYR A 252 -11.48 13.09 -0.13
C TYR A 252 -11.77 13.84 -1.42
N VAL A 253 -12.79 14.69 -1.40
CA VAL A 253 -13.24 15.47 -2.56
C VAL A 253 -13.60 16.89 -2.12
N THR A 254 -13.59 17.83 -3.06
CA THR A 254 -14.02 19.21 -2.78
C THR A 254 -15.53 19.27 -2.52
N ASP A 255 -16.01 20.39 -1.96
CA ASP A 255 -17.44 20.59 -1.70
C ASP A 255 -18.29 20.56 -2.98
N GLU A 256 -17.73 21.08 -4.07
CA GLU A 256 -18.35 21.15 -5.41
C GLU A 256 -18.55 19.75 -6.00
N VAL A 257 -17.75 18.77 -5.59
CA VAL A 257 -17.90 17.36 -5.98
C VAL A 257 -18.76 16.60 -4.97
N TYR A 258 -18.51 16.80 -3.68
CA TYR A 258 -19.20 16.07 -2.61
C TYR A 258 -20.70 16.25 -2.67
N ASN A 259 -21.18 17.50 -2.73
CA ASN A 259 -22.60 17.78 -2.59
C ASN A 259 -23.42 17.18 -3.76
N PRO A 260 -23.06 17.39 -5.05
CA PRO A 260 -23.77 16.74 -6.15
C PRO A 260 -23.73 15.22 -6.11
N LEU A 261 -22.59 14.63 -5.74
CA LEU A 261 -22.43 13.17 -5.64
C LEU A 261 -23.37 12.58 -4.57
N VAL A 262 -23.29 13.11 -3.34
CA VAL A 262 -24.09 12.63 -2.22
C VAL A 262 -25.58 12.86 -2.45
N ASN A 263 -25.97 14.00 -3.03
CA ASN A 263 -27.36 14.28 -3.36
C ASN A 263 -27.90 13.30 -4.41
N ALA A 264 -27.14 13.01 -5.47
CA ALA A 264 -27.55 12.05 -6.51
C ALA A 264 -27.70 10.63 -5.96
N VAL A 265 -26.76 10.16 -5.13
CA VAL A 265 -26.87 8.85 -4.47
C VAL A 265 -28.09 8.83 -3.54
N THR A 266 -28.27 9.85 -2.70
CA THR A 266 -29.39 9.94 -1.76
C THR A 266 -30.74 9.93 -2.46
N ALA A 267 -30.86 10.65 -3.58
CA ALA A 267 -32.09 10.69 -4.37
C ALA A 267 -32.51 9.30 -4.86
N ILE A 268 -31.55 8.51 -5.37
CA ILE A 268 -31.79 7.15 -5.86
C ILE A 268 -32.21 6.21 -4.73
N VAL A 269 -31.55 6.27 -3.57
CA VAL A 269 -31.78 5.30 -2.49
C VAL A 269 -32.90 5.67 -1.52
N SER A 270 -33.48 6.88 -1.64
CA SER A 270 -34.42 7.47 -0.67
C SER A 270 -35.65 6.61 -0.33
N GLN A 271 -36.08 5.72 -1.23
CA GLN A 271 -37.22 4.81 -0.99
C GLN A 271 -36.83 3.50 -0.30
N ALA A 272 -35.55 3.10 -0.38
CA ALA A 272 -35.03 1.83 0.12
C ALA A 272 -34.11 1.98 1.35
N ALA A 273 -33.82 3.22 1.76
CA ALA A 273 -32.91 3.52 2.86
C ALA A 273 -33.40 4.67 3.74
N ARG A 274 -33.19 4.55 5.05
CA ARG A 274 -33.38 5.68 5.99
C ARG A 274 -32.09 6.49 6.07
N VAL A 275 -32.17 7.74 5.64
CA VAL A 275 -31.07 8.71 5.69
C VAL A 275 -30.79 9.12 7.15
N VAL A 276 -29.54 9.03 7.59
CA VAL A 276 -29.09 9.46 8.92
C VAL A 276 -27.74 10.18 8.83
N LEU A 277 -27.46 11.06 9.79
CA LEU A 277 -26.16 11.69 9.93
C LEU A 277 -25.41 11.08 11.11
N SER A 278 -24.22 10.54 10.88
CA SER A 278 -23.35 9.96 11.92
C SER A 278 -22.05 10.75 11.98
N LYS A 279 -21.81 11.45 13.08
CA LYS A 279 -20.61 12.29 13.30
C LYS A 279 -20.32 13.29 12.15
N GLY A 280 -21.36 13.80 11.50
CA GLY A 280 -21.24 14.73 10.36
C GLY A 280 -21.20 14.05 8.98
N ASN A 281 -21.15 12.72 8.92
CA ASN A 281 -21.11 11.97 7.66
C ASN A 281 -22.50 11.53 7.21
N GLN A 282 -22.75 11.59 5.90
CA GLN A 282 -23.97 11.08 5.30
C GLN A 282 -24.00 9.55 5.37
N CYS A 283 -25.02 9.01 6.05
CA CYS A 283 -25.20 7.58 6.21
C CYS A 283 -26.64 7.14 5.90
N TYR A 284 -26.80 5.84 5.78
CA TYR A 284 -28.01 5.19 5.34
C TYR A 284 -28.20 3.89 6.10
N ILE A 285 -29.42 3.68 6.60
CA ILE A 285 -29.81 2.44 7.26
C ILE A 285 -30.62 1.65 6.26
N ILE A 286 -30.17 0.45 5.95
CA ILE A 286 -30.78 -0.43 4.96
C ILE A 286 -31.12 -1.78 5.60
N SER A 287 -32.22 -2.38 5.14
CA SER A 287 -32.62 -3.75 5.49
C SER A 287 -32.32 -4.76 4.38
N LEU A 288 -31.98 -4.28 3.18
CA LEU A 288 -31.63 -5.07 2.00
C LEU A 288 -30.11 -5.13 1.79
N SER A 289 -29.68 -5.90 0.80
CA SER A 289 -28.26 -5.95 0.41
C SER A 289 -27.78 -4.60 -0.11
N VAL A 290 -26.56 -4.20 0.25
CA VAL A 290 -25.98 -2.93 -0.20
C VAL A 290 -25.95 -2.82 -1.73
N ASN A 291 -25.73 -3.94 -2.43
CA ASN A 291 -25.68 -3.99 -3.89
C ASN A 291 -27.08 -3.89 -4.56
N GLU A 292 -28.15 -4.12 -3.82
CA GLU A 292 -29.53 -3.97 -4.31
C GLU A 292 -30.03 -2.52 -4.14
N VAL A 293 -29.52 -1.81 -3.14
CA VAL A 293 -29.99 -0.48 -2.76
C VAL A 293 -29.20 0.62 -3.48
N PHE A 294 -27.89 0.46 -3.58
CA PHE A 294 -27.00 1.54 -3.97
C PHE A 294 -26.57 1.48 -5.45
N PRO A 295 -26.45 2.64 -6.13
CA PRO A 295 -26.05 2.70 -7.53
C PRO A 295 -24.56 2.42 -7.73
N GLN A 296 -24.18 2.03 -8.95
CA GLN A 296 -22.78 2.10 -9.38
C GLN A 296 -22.36 3.55 -9.61
N LEU A 297 -21.12 3.88 -9.24
CA LEU A 297 -20.46 5.14 -9.62
C LEU A 297 -19.41 4.88 -10.69
N SER A 298 -19.07 5.92 -11.46
CA SER A 298 -17.89 5.91 -12.33
C SER A 298 -17.12 7.22 -12.19
N LEU A 299 -15.81 7.11 -12.05
CA LEU A 299 -14.86 8.21 -12.17
C LEU A 299 -14.24 8.11 -13.57
N ASN A 300 -14.45 9.12 -14.40
CA ASN A 300 -14.08 9.07 -15.82
C ASN A 300 -12.87 9.96 -16.07
N PHE A 301 -11.78 9.37 -16.52
CA PHE A 301 -10.48 10.01 -16.69
C PHE A 301 -10.15 10.29 -18.16
N GLU A 302 -9.13 11.10 -18.38
CA GLU A 302 -8.53 11.32 -19.69
C GLU A 302 -8.17 10.00 -20.40
N GLY A 303 -8.25 10.00 -21.74
CA GLY A 303 -8.03 8.80 -22.54
C GLY A 303 -9.22 7.84 -22.54
N GLY A 304 -10.34 8.20 -21.89
CA GLY A 304 -11.57 7.41 -21.88
C GLY A 304 -11.56 6.26 -20.87
N ALA A 305 -10.59 6.22 -19.95
CA ALA A 305 -10.55 5.23 -18.89
C ALA A 305 -11.59 5.56 -17.81
N SER A 306 -12.45 4.61 -17.47
CA SER A 306 -13.43 4.74 -16.39
C SER A 306 -13.08 3.80 -15.25
N LEU A 307 -12.99 4.34 -14.03
CA LEU A 307 -12.92 3.56 -12.80
C LEU A 307 -14.34 3.34 -12.27
N LEU A 308 -14.82 2.10 -12.39
CA LEU A 308 -16.15 1.71 -11.91
C LEU A 308 -16.08 1.37 -10.43
N LEU A 309 -16.98 1.96 -9.65
CA LEU A 309 -17.06 1.77 -8.20
C LEU A 309 -18.40 1.12 -7.84
N GLY A 310 -18.32 -0.08 -7.25
CA GLY A 310 -19.47 -0.70 -6.60
C GLY A 310 -19.78 -0.03 -5.25
N PRO A 311 -20.94 -0.32 -4.63
CA PRO A 311 -21.31 0.29 -3.35
C PRO A 311 -20.25 0.21 -2.25
N GLN A 312 -19.53 -0.90 -2.15
CA GLN A 312 -18.48 -1.12 -1.15
C GLN A 312 -17.16 -0.38 -1.43
N ASP A 313 -17.03 0.23 -2.60
CA ASP A 313 -15.88 1.04 -3.02
C ASP A 313 -16.06 2.53 -2.70
N TYR A 314 -17.25 2.93 -2.23
CA TYR A 314 -17.53 4.30 -1.80
C TYR A 314 -18.34 4.41 -0.50
N LEU A 315 -18.81 3.28 0.04
CA LEU A 315 -19.48 3.19 1.34
C LEU A 315 -18.67 2.37 2.33
N LEU A 316 -18.78 2.74 3.60
CA LEU A 316 -18.26 2.00 4.73
C LEU A 316 -19.40 1.54 5.62
N GLN A 317 -19.41 0.25 5.94
CA GLN A 317 -20.28 -0.28 6.98
C GLN A 317 -19.71 0.14 8.34
N GLN A 318 -20.50 0.83 9.15
CA GLN A 318 -20.11 1.19 10.51
C GLN A 318 -20.70 0.18 11.50
N SER A 319 -21.77 0.55 12.18
CA SER A 319 -22.48 -0.28 13.15
C SER A 319 -23.79 -0.80 12.57
N SER A 320 -24.55 -1.53 13.38
CA SER A 320 -25.95 -1.84 13.10
C SER A 320 -26.85 -1.07 14.07
N ILE A 321 -27.96 -0.52 13.58
CA ILE A 321 -29.03 0.06 14.39
C ILE A 321 -30.25 -0.85 14.24
N ASP A 322 -30.77 -1.37 15.35
CA ASP A 322 -31.93 -2.27 15.38
C ASP A 322 -31.79 -3.48 14.44
N GLY A 323 -30.58 -4.05 14.36
CA GLY A 323 -30.25 -5.18 13.48
C GLY A 323 -30.08 -4.83 12.00
N SER A 324 -30.30 -3.56 11.61
CA SER A 324 -30.08 -3.07 10.24
C SER A 324 -28.68 -2.48 10.09
N ALA A 325 -28.00 -2.76 8.97
CA ALA A 325 -26.66 -2.26 8.72
C ALA A 325 -26.68 -0.75 8.43
N VAL A 326 -25.72 -0.02 9.01
CA VAL A 326 -25.49 1.40 8.73
C VAL A 326 -24.32 1.52 7.75
N TRP A 327 -24.60 2.07 6.57
CA TRP A 327 -23.60 2.36 5.54
C TRP A 327 -23.41 3.87 5.41
N CYS A 328 -22.17 4.33 5.49
CA CYS A 328 -21.81 5.74 5.43
C CYS A 328 -21.00 6.04 4.18
N MET A 329 -21.21 7.22 3.58
CA MET A 329 -20.37 7.73 2.52
C MET A 329 -18.92 7.77 3.00
N GLY A 330 -18.05 7.04 2.31
CA GLY A 330 -16.61 7.05 2.56
C GLY A 330 -15.88 8.15 1.80
N PHE A 331 -16.55 8.83 0.87
CA PHE A 331 -16.12 10.12 0.34
C PHE A 331 -16.33 11.17 1.42
N GLN A 332 -15.31 11.97 1.72
CA GLN A 332 -15.29 13.05 2.71
C GLN A 332 -14.98 14.38 2.04
N LYS A 333 -15.36 15.47 2.70
CA LYS A 333 -15.05 16.82 2.25
C LYS A 333 -13.62 17.20 2.62
N ILE A 334 -12.88 17.77 1.68
CA ILE A 334 -11.63 18.48 1.96
C ILE A 334 -11.82 19.96 1.65
N GLN A 335 -11.72 20.81 2.67
CA GLN A 335 -11.99 22.24 2.54
C GLN A 335 -10.77 22.97 1.98
N GLY A 336 -11.00 23.80 0.96
CA GLY A 336 -10.04 24.83 0.53
C GLY A 336 -8.81 24.34 -0.25
N GLN A 337 -8.71 23.06 -0.60
CA GLN A 337 -7.50 22.52 -1.25
C GLN A 337 -7.65 22.21 -2.75
N GLY A 338 -8.86 22.14 -3.32
CA GLY A 338 -9.01 21.84 -4.76
C GLY A 338 -8.46 20.47 -5.19
N ILE A 339 -8.22 19.59 -4.22
CA ILE A 339 -7.65 18.25 -4.40
C ILE A 339 -8.76 17.22 -4.22
N THR A 340 -8.71 16.17 -5.03
CA THR A 340 -9.40 14.91 -4.80
C THR A 340 -8.35 13.85 -4.46
N ILE A 341 -8.55 13.06 -3.42
CA ILE A 341 -7.69 11.94 -3.03
C ILE A 341 -8.51 10.66 -3.12
N LEU A 342 -8.03 9.69 -3.89
CA LEU A 342 -8.58 8.36 -3.99
C LEU A 342 -7.78 7.42 -3.11
N GLY A 343 -8.28 7.24 -1.88
CA GLY A 343 -7.68 6.35 -0.89
C GLY A 343 -8.01 4.88 -1.08
N ASP A 344 -7.50 4.04 -0.18
CA ASP A 344 -7.66 2.59 -0.14
C ASP A 344 -9.10 2.10 -0.34
N LEU A 345 -10.09 2.83 0.17
CA LEU A 345 -11.50 2.54 -0.04
C LEU A 345 -11.84 2.36 -1.53
N VAL A 346 -11.27 3.20 -2.39
CA VAL A 346 -11.44 3.17 -3.84
C VAL A 346 -10.50 2.14 -4.49
N LEU A 347 -9.29 2.00 -3.95
CA LEU A 347 -8.22 1.20 -4.54
C LEU A 347 -8.34 -0.31 -4.28
N LYS A 348 -9.04 -0.72 -3.22
CA LYS A 348 -9.21 -2.13 -2.85
C LYS A 348 -10.00 -2.95 -3.88
N ASN A 349 -9.73 -4.25 -3.89
CA ASN A 349 -10.30 -5.26 -4.79
C ASN A 349 -10.08 -4.93 -6.27
N LYS A 350 -8.94 -4.28 -6.56
CA LYS A 350 -8.50 -3.89 -7.89
C LYS A 350 -7.00 -4.05 -7.97
N ILE A 351 -6.52 -4.49 -9.13
CA ILE A 351 -5.12 -4.30 -9.49
C ILE A 351 -4.94 -2.84 -9.83
N PHE A 352 -3.89 -2.21 -9.29
CA PHE A 352 -3.37 -0.93 -9.75
C PHE A 352 -1.93 -1.13 -10.24
N VAL A 353 -1.64 -0.66 -11.45
CA VAL A 353 -0.31 -0.68 -12.07
C VAL A 353 0.17 0.76 -12.27
N TYR A 354 1.30 1.09 -11.68
CA TYR A 354 1.96 2.38 -11.78
C TYR A 354 3.13 2.24 -12.75
N ASP A 355 2.86 2.46 -14.04
CA ASP A 355 3.84 2.39 -15.12
C ASP A 355 4.53 3.75 -15.26
N LEU A 356 5.60 3.95 -14.49
CA LEU A 356 6.34 5.22 -14.45
C LEU A 356 7.21 5.41 -15.69
N ALA A 357 7.61 4.34 -16.37
CA ALA A 357 8.29 4.41 -17.65
C ALA A 357 7.35 4.93 -18.75
N GLY A 358 6.12 4.40 -18.80
CA GLY A 358 5.06 4.80 -19.72
C GLY A 358 4.25 6.02 -19.29
N GLN A 359 4.54 6.59 -18.11
CA GLN A 359 3.85 7.76 -17.55
C GLN A 359 2.32 7.58 -17.50
N ARG A 360 1.87 6.45 -16.95
CA ARG A 360 0.44 6.10 -16.87
C ARG A 360 0.13 5.23 -15.65
N ILE A 361 -1.10 5.28 -15.20
CA ILE A 361 -1.65 4.33 -14.22
C ILE A 361 -2.73 3.50 -14.90
N GLY A 362 -2.76 2.21 -14.60
CA GLY A 362 -3.83 1.33 -15.02
C GLY A 362 -4.49 0.61 -13.86
N TRP A 363 -5.74 0.21 -14.06
CA TRP A 363 -6.49 -0.60 -13.09
C TRP A 363 -7.41 -1.62 -13.73
N ALA A 364 -7.70 -2.68 -12.98
CA ALA A 364 -8.73 -3.68 -13.28
C ALA A 364 -9.37 -4.18 -11.99
N ASN A 365 -10.68 -4.46 -12.01
CA ASN A 365 -11.33 -5.18 -10.91
C ASN A 365 -10.71 -6.58 -10.79
N TYR A 366 -10.34 -6.96 -9.57
CA TYR A 366 -9.63 -8.22 -9.34
C TYR A 366 -9.91 -8.77 -7.95
N ASP A 367 -10.01 -10.09 -7.85
CA ASP A 367 -10.01 -10.77 -6.56
C ASP A 367 -8.57 -10.85 -6.05
N CYS A 368 -8.19 -9.92 -5.17
CA CYS A 368 -6.85 -9.82 -4.60
C CYS A 368 -6.45 -11.00 -3.69
N SER A 369 -7.32 -12.00 -3.49
CA SER A 369 -6.93 -13.29 -2.88
C SER A 369 -6.31 -14.25 -3.90
N MET A 370 -6.52 -14.03 -5.21
CA MET A 370 -5.96 -14.85 -6.27
C MET A 370 -4.53 -14.46 -6.61
N SER A 371 -3.75 -15.44 -7.08
CA SER A 371 -2.43 -15.21 -7.69
C SER A 371 -2.52 -14.27 -8.89
N VAL A 372 -1.45 -13.52 -9.17
CA VAL A 372 -1.37 -12.58 -10.29
C VAL A 372 -0.35 -13.05 -11.31
N ASN A 373 -0.47 -12.58 -12.55
CA ASN A 373 0.59 -12.72 -13.55
C ASN A 373 1.50 -11.48 -13.50
N VAL A 374 2.81 -11.69 -13.51
CA VAL A 374 3.80 -10.60 -13.47
C VAL A 374 4.62 -10.62 -14.75
N SER A 375 4.86 -9.44 -15.34
CA SER A 375 5.75 -9.27 -16.49
C SER A 375 7.20 -9.54 -16.10
N THR A 376 7.90 -10.36 -16.89
CA THR A 376 9.34 -10.65 -16.69
C THR A 376 10.22 -10.03 -17.78
N ALA A 377 9.62 -9.28 -18.71
CA ALA A 377 10.34 -8.62 -19.78
C ALA A 377 11.13 -7.42 -19.24
N ILE A 378 12.40 -7.62 -18.91
CA ILE A 378 13.28 -6.50 -18.50
C ILE A 378 13.74 -5.68 -19.72
N ASN A 379 13.80 -6.25 -20.94
CA ASN A 379 14.15 -5.53 -22.19
C ASN A 379 13.99 -6.36 -23.48
N THR A 380 13.31 -7.50 -23.44
CA THR A 380 13.12 -8.36 -24.61
C THR A 380 11.74 -8.09 -25.20
N GLY A 381 11.64 -7.79 -26.49
CA GLY A 381 10.35 -7.58 -27.20
C GLY A 381 9.44 -8.82 -27.30
N ARG A 382 9.52 -9.74 -26.33
CA ARG A 382 8.62 -10.87 -26.11
C ARG A 382 7.96 -10.70 -24.75
N ASN A 383 6.64 -10.68 -24.73
CA ASN A 383 5.86 -10.67 -23.49
C ASN A 383 5.94 -12.06 -22.85
N GLU A 384 6.83 -12.22 -21.87
CA GLU A 384 6.87 -13.38 -20.98
C GLU A 384 6.27 -12.96 -19.63
N TYR A 385 5.41 -13.82 -19.07
CA TYR A 385 4.75 -13.58 -17.80
C TYR A 385 4.71 -14.85 -16.95
N VAL A 386 4.71 -14.67 -15.63
CA VAL A 386 4.71 -15.77 -14.65
C VAL A 386 3.55 -15.61 -13.70
N ASN A 387 2.83 -16.71 -13.46
CA ASN A 387 1.79 -16.78 -12.44
C ASN A 387 2.40 -16.99 -11.06
N THR A 388 2.09 -16.12 -10.09
CA THR A 388 2.65 -16.20 -8.73
C THR A 388 2.14 -17.40 -7.94
N GLY A 389 0.98 -17.96 -8.30
CA GLY A 389 0.39 -19.14 -7.66
C GLY A 389 1.23 -20.39 -7.89
N ASP A 390 1.75 -20.56 -9.10
CA ASP A 390 2.63 -21.68 -9.46
C ASP A 390 3.97 -21.63 -8.70
N LEU A 391 4.47 -20.43 -8.41
CA LEU A 391 5.69 -20.21 -7.62
C LEU A 391 5.49 -20.62 -6.15
N SER A 392 4.35 -20.26 -5.55
CA SER A 392 4.03 -20.63 -4.16
C SER A 392 3.93 -22.15 -3.95
N ARG A 393 3.48 -22.90 -4.95
CA ARG A 393 3.41 -24.37 -4.91
C ARG A 393 4.80 -25.03 -4.96
N GLY A 394 5.78 -24.40 -5.59
CA GLY A 394 7.17 -24.85 -5.63
C GLY A 394 7.92 -24.70 -4.30
N ILE A 395 7.44 -23.81 -3.41
CA ILE A 395 8.01 -23.54 -2.08
C ILE A 395 7.41 -24.46 -1.01
N SER A 396 6.48 -25.36 -1.38
CA SER A 396 5.99 -26.43 -0.50
C SER A 396 7.06 -27.52 -0.31
N ILE A 397 8.25 -27.12 0.16
CA ILE A 397 9.19 -27.98 0.86
C ILE A 397 8.40 -28.57 2.01
N ARG A 398 8.45 -29.90 2.10
CA ARG A 398 7.82 -30.73 3.13
C ARG A 398 8.11 -30.19 4.54
N VAL A 399 7.30 -29.27 5.03
CA VAL A 399 7.13 -29.07 6.46
C VAL A 399 6.28 -30.25 6.88
N ALA A 400 6.96 -31.36 7.21
CA ALA A 400 6.32 -32.41 7.97
C ALA A 400 5.69 -31.72 9.19
N SER A 401 4.36 -31.79 9.25
CA SER A 401 3.58 -31.31 10.38
C SER A 401 4.28 -31.74 11.67
N SER A 402 4.45 -30.82 12.62
CA SER A 402 5.04 -31.12 13.93
C SER A 402 4.35 -32.29 14.64
N ARG A 403 3.12 -32.67 14.22
CA ARG A 403 2.45 -33.90 14.66
C ARG A 403 3.09 -35.19 14.14
N GLU A 404 3.64 -35.24 12.92
CA GLU A 404 4.26 -36.45 12.37
C GLU A 404 5.62 -36.76 13.00
N LEU A 405 6.41 -35.72 13.33
CA LEU A 405 7.67 -35.91 14.08
C LEU A 405 7.41 -36.38 15.52
N ILE A 406 6.36 -35.87 16.18
CA ILE A 406 5.99 -36.30 17.54
C ILE A 406 5.50 -37.75 17.53
N ILE A 407 4.70 -38.15 16.54
CA ILE A 407 4.25 -39.55 16.41
C ILE A 407 5.43 -40.49 16.13
N CYS A 408 6.39 -40.11 15.30
CA CYS A 408 7.60 -40.92 15.06
C CYS A 408 8.46 -41.05 16.32
N CYS A 409 8.64 -39.99 17.11
CA CYS A 409 9.40 -40.03 18.37
C CYS A 409 8.69 -40.88 19.44
N ILE A 410 7.35 -40.87 19.51
CA ILE A 410 6.57 -41.69 20.44
C ILE A 410 6.64 -43.18 20.01
N ILE A 411 6.54 -43.48 18.72
CA ILE A 411 6.65 -44.87 18.23
C ILE A 411 8.06 -45.42 18.46
N ALA A 412 9.11 -44.62 18.21
CA ALA A 412 10.50 -45.03 18.46
C ALA A 412 10.81 -45.25 19.95
N SER A 413 10.26 -44.43 20.84
CA SER A 413 10.44 -44.60 22.29
C SER A 413 9.66 -45.80 22.85
N VAL A 414 8.45 -46.08 22.35
CA VAL A 414 7.68 -47.28 22.74
C VAL A 414 8.35 -48.57 22.24
N LEU A 415 8.91 -48.58 21.02
CA LEU A 415 9.69 -49.71 20.50
C LEU A 415 11.00 -49.95 21.29
N CYS A 416 11.66 -48.88 21.75
CA CYS A 416 12.90 -48.99 22.53
C CYS A 416 12.64 -49.53 23.95
N VAL A 417 11.50 -49.19 24.56
CA VAL A 417 11.07 -49.74 25.86
C VAL A 417 10.62 -51.20 25.74
N LEU A 418 9.97 -51.58 24.63
CA LEU A 418 9.60 -52.99 24.38
C LEU A 418 10.83 -53.88 24.11
N ILE A 419 11.85 -53.37 23.41
CA ILE A 419 13.11 -54.12 23.18
C ILE A 419 13.94 -54.27 24.45
N THR A 420 13.98 -53.26 25.32
CA THR A 420 14.74 -53.35 26.58
C THR A 420 14.02 -54.18 27.65
N GLY A 421 12.68 -54.25 27.63
CA GLY A 421 11.89 -55.11 28.51
C GLY A 421 11.97 -56.62 28.19
N ILE A 422 12.23 -57.01 26.95
CA ILE A 422 12.36 -58.42 26.55
C ILE A 422 13.71 -59.02 27.00
N PHE A 423 14.73 -58.20 27.24
CA PHE A 423 16.06 -58.64 27.70
C PHE A 423 16.22 -58.76 29.22
N GLN A 424 15.17 -58.50 30.02
CA GLN A 424 15.22 -58.66 31.48
C GLN A 424 14.49 -59.91 32.02
N HIS A 425 13.99 -60.79 31.16
CA HIS A 425 13.37 -62.05 31.57
C HIS A 425 13.78 -63.30 30.75
N LEU A 426 15.03 -63.32 30.26
CA LEU A 426 15.71 -64.54 29.80
C LEU A 426 16.94 -64.82 30.65
#